data_AF-A0A526YHK7-F1
#
_entry.id   AF-A0A526YHK7-F1
#
_cell.length_a   1.000
_cell.length_b   1.000
_cell.length_c   1.000
_cell.angle_alpha   90.00
_cell.angle_beta   90.00
_cell.angle_gamma   90.00
#
_symmetry.space_group_name_H-M   'P 1'
#
loop_
_entity.id
_entity.type
_entity.pdbx_description
1 polymer ?
#
loop_
_entity_poly.entity_id
_entity_poly.type
_entity_poly.pdbx_seq_one_letter_code
_entity_poly.pdbx_strand_id
1 'polypeptide(L)'
;MNYWLFKSEPSVFSFEDLKAKGKAGTQWDGVRNYAARNNMKAMQIGDLGFFYHSNDGLDVVGIVEVCALAHQDTTTDDPRWECVDIRAVKDVPKPVTLEQVKANPKLAEMA
;
A
#
# COMPACT_ATOMS: atom_id res chain seq x y z
N MET A 1 -16.03 3.95 3.50
CA MET A 1 -14.67 4.36 3.09
C MET A 1 -13.74 3.86 4.16
N ASN A 2 -12.89 2.92 3.82
CA ASN A 2 -11.88 2.37 4.73
C ASN A 2 -10.51 2.99 4.39
N TYR A 3 -9.57 2.89 5.34
CA TYR A 3 -8.21 3.38 5.16
C TYR A 3 -7.21 2.24 5.36
N TRP A 4 -6.15 2.25 4.57
CA TRP A 4 -5.20 1.14 4.48
C TRP A 4 -3.74 1.62 4.57
N LEU A 5 -2.81 0.68 4.71
CA LEU A 5 -1.38 0.95 4.66
C LEU A 5 -0.69 -0.14 3.83
N PHE A 6 0.04 0.30 2.80
CA PHE A 6 0.77 -0.53 1.86
C PHE A 6 2.26 -0.40 2.15
N LYS A 7 2.93 -1.51 2.44
CA LYS A 7 4.38 -1.55 2.74
C LYS A 7 5.14 -1.98 1.49
N SER A 8 6.15 -1.22 1.10
CA SER A 8 7.04 -1.56 -0.01
C SER A 8 8.47 -1.18 0.33
N GLU A 9 9.42 -2.02 -0.06
CA GLU A 9 10.83 -1.65 0.04
C GLU A 9 11.19 -0.70 -1.11
N PRO A 10 11.74 0.50 -0.83
CA PRO A 10 11.99 1.50 -1.88
C PRO A 10 13.03 1.06 -2.91
N SER A 11 13.92 0.13 -2.55
CA SER A 11 14.89 -0.49 -3.47
C SER A 11 14.24 -1.41 -4.51
N VAL A 12 13.03 -1.92 -4.22
CA VAL A 12 12.27 -2.84 -5.08
C VAL A 12 11.18 -2.09 -5.83
N PHE A 13 10.37 -1.30 -5.11
CA PHE A 13 9.30 -0.50 -5.69
C PHE A 13 9.01 0.72 -4.81
N SER A 14 9.49 1.89 -5.24
CA SER A 14 9.36 3.15 -4.53
C SER A 14 8.03 3.87 -4.81
N PHE A 15 7.77 4.95 -4.08
CA PHE A 15 6.59 5.79 -4.37
C PHE A 15 6.77 6.58 -5.67
N GLU A 16 8.01 6.89 -6.06
CA GLU A 16 8.31 7.49 -7.37
C GLU A 16 7.97 6.52 -8.50
N ASP A 17 8.28 5.22 -8.34
CA ASP A 17 7.91 4.21 -9.33
C ASP A 17 6.40 4.12 -9.49
N LEU A 18 5.64 4.17 -8.39
CA LEU A 18 4.18 4.21 -8.43
C LEU A 18 3.66 5.49 -9.12
N LYS A 19 4.25 6.66 -8.82
CA LYS A 19 3.90 7.92 -9.51
C LYS A 19 4.16 7.83 -11.02
N ALA A 20 5.24 7.16 -11.43
CA ALA A 20 5.56 6.94 -12.83
C ALA A 20 4.54 6.06 -13.57
N LYS A 21 3.79 5.20 -12.86
CA LYS A 21 2.64 4.46 -13.44
C LYS A 21 1.44 5.36 -13.77
N GLY A 22 1.37 6.54 -13.17
CA GLY A 22 0.32 7.52 -13.42
C GLY A 22 -1.08 7.02 -13.09
N LYS A 23 -2.09 7.47 -13.85
CA LYS A 23 -3.51 7.16 -13.61
C LYS A 23 -3.87 5.69 -13.78
N ALA A 24 -3.06 4.95 -14.54
CA ALA A 24 -3.24 3.52 -14.76
C ALA A 24 -3.00 2.72 -13.48
N GLY A 25 -2.11 3.20 -12.60
CA GLY A 25 -1.72 2.46 -11.41
C GLY A 25 -0.95 1.19 -11.73
N THR A 26 -0.91 0.29 -10.76
CA THR A 26 -0.32 -1.05 -10.90
C THR A 26 -0.94 -1.99 -9.88
N GLN A 27 -0.94 -3.29 -10.19
CA GLN A 27 -1.31 -4.32 -9.22
C GLN A 27 -0.38 -4.29 -8.01
N TRP A 28 -0.94 -4.63 -6.85
CA TRP A 28 -0.21 -4.82 -5.61
C TRP A 28 0.16 -6.29 -5.41
N ASP A 29 0.97 -6.82 -6.32
CA ASP A 29 1.33 -8.22 -6.41
C ASP A 29 2.25 -8.71 -5.27
N GLY A 30 2.57 -10.01 -5.29
CA GLY A 30 3.58 -10.60 -4.41
C GLY A 30 3.11 -10.84 -2.97
N VAL A 31 1.87 -10.46 -2.63
CA VAL A 31 1.30 -10.72 -1.30
C VAL A 31 1.07 -12.22 -1.12
N ARG A 32 1.79 -12.81 -0.17
CA ARG A 32 1.66 -14.24 0.23
C ARG A 32 1.24 -14.40 1.70
N ASN A 33 0.52 -13.41 2.22
CA ASN A 33 -0.03 -13.41 3.56
C ASN A 33 -1.56 -13.41 3.51
N TYR A 34 -2.20 -14.37 4.18
CA TYR A 34 -3.66 -14.52 4.14
C TYR A 34 -4.41 -13.31 4.72
N ALA A 35 -3.91 -12.69 5.79
CA ALA A 35 -4.56 -11.52 6.39
C ALA A 35 -4.47 -10.30 5.45
N ALA A 36 -3.29 -10.04 4.88
CA ALA A 36 -3.10 -8.97 3.89
C ALA A 36 -3.95 -9.17 2.64
N ARG A 37 -4.02 -10.41 2.12
CA ARG A 37 -4.93 -10.75 1.02
C ARG A 37 -6.39 -10.46 1.38
N ASN A 38 -6.84 -10.88 2.55
CA ASN A 38 -8.21 -10.66 2.99
C ASN A 38 -8.52 -9.16 3.19
N ASN A 39 -7.55 -8.37 3.64
CA ASN A 39 -7.66 -6.91 3.69
C ASN A 39 -7.87 -6.34 2.27
N MET A 40 -7.07 -6.77 1.29
CA MET A 40 -7.25 -6.35 -0.11
C MET A 40 -8.60 -6.75 -0.69
N LYS A 41 -9.12 -7.94 -0.36
CA LYS A 41 -10.47 -8.36 -0.75
C LYS A 41 -11.59 -7.49 -0.15
N ALA A 42 -11.33 -6.82 0.97
CA ALA A 42 -12.28 -5.92 1.62
C ALA A 42 -12.19 -4.47 1.10
N MET A 43 -11.15 -4.12 0.33
CA MET A 43 -10.97 -2.80 -0.25
C MET A 43 -12.04 -2.49 -1.29
N GLN A 44 -12.41 -1.22 -1.40
CA GLN A 44 -13.31 -0.71 -2.43
C GLN A 44 -12.59 0.32 -3.32
N ILE A 45 -13.07 0.51 -4.56
CA ILE A 45 -12.55 1.56 -5.45
C ILE A 45 -12.64 2.92 -4.75
N GLY A 46 -11.52 3.66 -4.75
CA GLY A 46 -11.40 4.96 -4.11
C GLY A 46 -11.09 4.92 -2.62
N ASP A 47 -11.03 3.74 -1.98
CA ASP A 47 -10.46 3.64 -0.64
C ASP A 47 -9.01 4.14 -0.68
N LEU A 48 -8.62 4.91 0.35
CA LEU A 48 -7.30 5.52 0.43
C LEU A 48 -6.37 4.70 1.30
N GLY A 49 -5.07 4.79 1.02
CA GLY A 49 -4.06 4.22 1.89
C GLY A 49 -2.77 5.01 1.93
N PHE A 50 -1.96 4.71 2.93
CA PHE A 50 -0.58 5.19 3.03
C PHE A 50 0.35 4.28 2.23
N PHE A 51 1.30 4.88 1.51
CA PHE A 51 2.46 4.18 0.98
C PHE A 51 3.61 4.32 1.97
N TYR A 52 4.03 3.20 2.55
CA TYR A 52 5.06 3.11 3.58
C TYR A 52 6.31 2.45 3.02
N HIS A 53 7.46 3.12 3.13
CA HIS A 53 8.76 2.52 2.84
C HIS A 53 9.18 1.60 3.99
N SER A 54 9.34 0.32 3.70
CA SER A 54 9.79 -0.70 4.65
C SER A 54 11.24 -1.11 4.42
N ASN A 55 11.88 -1.69 5.45
CA ASN A 55 13.30 -2.05 5.52
C ASN A 55 14.26 -0.85 5.47
N ASP A 56 14.14 -0.01 4.45
CA ASP A 56 14.83 1.26 4.31
C ASP A 56 13.83 2.43 4.32
N GLY A 57 14.27 3.61 4.77
CA GLY A 57 13.42 4.79 5.01
C GLY A 57 12.56 4.69 6.29
N LEU A 58 11.73 3.65 6.40
CA LEU A 58 10.79 3.44 7.52
C LEU A 58 9.84 4.62 7.76
N ASP A 59 9.22 5.11 6.70
CA ASP A 59 8.34 6.27 6.73
C ASP A 59 7.15 6.16 5.77
N VAL A 60 6.10 6.93 6.07
CA VAL A 60 4.97 7.13 5.19
C VAL A 60 5.29 8.31 4.26
N VAL A 61 5.42 8.04 2.97
CA VAL A 61 5.86 9.03 1.97
C VAL A 61 4.73 9.54 1.08
N GLY A 62 3.63 8.81 0.99
CA GLY A 62 2.59 9.10 0.00
C GLY A 62 1.21 8.58 0.38
N ILE A 63 0.21 9.10 -0.33
CA ILE A 63 -1.17 8.61 -0.31
C ILE A 63 -1.46 7.94 -1.65
N VAL A 64 -2.09 6.78 -1.58
CA VAL A 64 -2.57 6.00 -2.71
C VAL A 64 -4.08 5.84 -2.65
N GLU A 65 -4.67 5.47 -3.77
CA GLU A 65 -6.05 5.02 -3.84
C GLU A 65 -6.16 3.68 -4.58
N VAL A 66 -7.14 2.88 -4.20
CA VAL A 66 -7.49 1.64 -4.90
C VAL A 66 -8.19 1.98 -6.21
N CYS A 67 -7.62 1.52 -7.33
CA CYS A 67 -8.14 1.77 -8.68
C CYS A 67 -8.63 0.52 -9.42
N ALA A 68 -8.38 -0.69 -8.90
CA ALA A 68 -9.06 -1.92 -9.30
C ALA A 68 -9.39 -2.76 -8.06
N LEU A 69 -10.54 -3.45 -8.06
CA LEU A 69 -10.92 -4.39 -7.00
C LEU A 69 -10.02 -5.63 -7.04
N ALA A 70 -10.06 -6.44 -5.97
CA ALA A 70 -9.26 -7.65 -5.89
C ALA A 70 -9.49 -8.57 -7.11
N HIS A 71 -8.39 -8.97 -7.76
CA HIS A 71 -8.33 -9.91 -8.86
C HIS A 71 -7.12 -10.84 -8.67
N GLN A 72 -7.02 -11.91 -9.46
CA GLN A 72 -5.88 -12.83 -9.39
C GLN A 72 -4.55 -12.08 -9.57
N ASP A 73 -3.58 -12.36 -8.69
CA ASP A 73 -2.21 -11.87 -8.80
C ASP A 73 -1.54 -12.48 -10.04
N THR A 74 -1.12 -11.66 -11.00
CA THR A 74 -0.59 -12.15 -12.28
C THR A 74 0.82 -12.74 -12.17
N THR A 75 1.46 -12.66 -11.01
CA THR A 75 2.78 -13.26 -10.74
C THR A 75 2.69 -14.74 -10.33
N THR A 76 1.48 -15.30 -10.24
CA THR A 76 1.27 -16.70 -9.85
C THR A 76 0.04 -17.33 -10.52
N ASP A 77 0.15 -18.61 -10.85
CA ASP A 77 -0.96 -19.42 -11.33
C ASP A 77 -1.85 -19.95 -10.19
N ASP A 78 -1.48 -19.73 -8.93
CA ASP A 78 -2.25 -20.17 -7.76
C ASP A 78 -3.45 -19.22 -7.53
N PRO A 79 -4.69 -19.67 -7.74
CA PRO A 79 -5.88 -18.82 -7.68
C PRO A 79 -6.22 -18.35 -6.26
N ARG A 80 -5.49 -18.83 -5.24
CA ARG A 80 -5.67 -18.36 -3.85
C ARG A 80 -5.14 -16.95 -3.63
N TRP A 81 -4.29 -16.44 -4.52
CA TRP A 81 -3.65 -15.14 -4.36
C TRP A 81 -4.33 -14.10 -5.25
N GLU A 82 -4.86 -13.09 -4.58
CA GLU A 82 -5.54 -11.97 -5.20
C GLU A 82 -4.94 -10.67 -4.66
N CYS A 83 -4.90 -9.64 -5.50
CA CYS A 83 -4.45 -8.30 -5.17
C CYS A 83 -5.35 -7.25 -5.84
N VAL A 84 -5.32 -6.03 -5.32
CA VAL A 84 -5.94 -4.86 -5.94
C VAL A 84 -4.93 -4.15 -6.84
N ASP A 85 -5.40 -3.23 -7.68
CA ASP A 85 -4.53 -2.18 -8.25
C ASP A 85 -4.60 -0.92 -7.40
N ILE A 86 -3.45 -0.26 -7.24
CA ILE A 86 -3.35 1.05 -6.61
C ILE A 86 -2.71 2.08 -7.54
N ARG A 87 -3.00 3.35 -7.30
CA ARG A 87 -2.31 4.47 -7.95
C ARG A 87 -1.98 5.58 -6.95
N ALA A 88 -0.91 6.32 -7.25
CA ALA A 88 -0.51 7.47 -6.44
C ALA A 88 -1.55 8.60 -6.52
N VAL A 89 -1.88 9.18 -5.37
CA VAL A 89 -2.76 10.36 -5.26
C VAL A 89 -1.93 11.62 -5.04
N LYS A 90 -1.10 11.63 -3.99
CA LYS A 90 -0.23 12.75 -3.65
C LYS A 90 0.86 12.35 -2.66
N ASP A 91 1.96 13.10 -2.65
CA ASP A 91 2.99 12.99 -1.62
C ASP A 91 2.44 13.43 -0.25
N VAL A 92 2.99 12.85 0.82
CA VAL A 92 2.86 13.42 2.16
C VAL A 92 3.93 14.52 2.28
N PRO A 93 3.56 15.81 2.50
CA PRO A 93 4.51 16.91 2.42
C PRO A 93 5.71 16.81 3.37
N LYS A 94 5.53 16.09 4.48
CA LYS A 94 6.57 15.74 5.44
C LYS A 94 6.42 14.25 5.76
N PRO A 95 7.30 13.38 5.26
CA PRO A 95 7.22 11.95 5.55
C PRO A 95 7.11 11.69 7.05
N VAL A 96 6.21 10.77 7.42
CA VAL A 96 5.97 10.42 8.82
C VAL A 96 6.74 9.16 9.15
N THR A 97 7.78 9.28 9.97
CA THR A 97 8.67 8.15 10.26
C THR A 97 8.03 7.18 11.25
N LEU A 98 8.47 5.92 11.22
CA LEU A 98 8.06 4.90 12.18
C LEU A 98 8.37 5.32 13.63
N GLU A 99 9.48 6.03 13.85
CA GLU A 99 9.82 6.59 15.15
C GLU A 99 8.76 7.59 15.63
N GLN A 100 8.32 8.51 14.77
CA GLN A 100 7.25 9.46 15.10
C GLN A 100 5.91 8.77 15.37
N VAL A 101 5.60 7.72 14.61
CA VAL A 101 4.40 6.90 14.84
C VAL A 101 4.46 6.25 16.23
N LYS A 102 5.58 5.60 16.56
CA LYS A 102 5.78 4.94 17.87
C LYS A 102 5.79 5.91 19.05
N ALA A 103 6.30 7.12 18.85
CA ALA A 103 6.33 8.16 19.89
C ALA A 103 4.95 8.78 20.15
N ASN A 104 3.97 8.57 19.26
CA ASN A 104 2.64 9.14 19.40
C ASN A 104 1.69 8.18 20.14
N PRO A 105 1.29 8.46 21.39
CA PRO A 105 0.44 7.56 22.17
C PRO A 105 -0.95 7.35 21.55
N LYS A 106 -1.41 8.24 20.66
CA LYS A 106 -2.68 8.07 19.95
C LYS A 106 -2.63 6.96 18.90
N LEU A 107 -1.43 6.52 18.52
CA LEU A 107 -1.19 5.48 17.52
C LEU A 107 -0.69 4.17 18.16
N ALA A 108 -0.77 4.04 19.49
CA ALA A 108 -0.26 2.87 20.22
C ALA A 108 -0.91 1.55 19.77
N GLU A 109 -2.19 1.59 19.40
CA GLU A 109 -2.98 0.44 18.92
C GLU A 109 -3.11 0.42 17.39
N MET A 110 -2.30 1.20 16.67
CA MET A 110 -2.30 1.17 15.20
C MET A 110 -1.76 -0.19 14.72
N ALA A 111 -2.58 -0.88 13.92
CA ALA A 111 -2.29 -2.21 13.39
C ALA A 111 -1.10 -2.27 12.42
#